data_AF-A0A2G9Q0A6-F1
#
_entry.id   AF-A0A2G9Q0A6-F1
#
_cell.length_a   1.000
_cell.length_b   1.000
_cell.length_c   1.000
_cell.angle_alpha   90.00
_cell.angle_beta   90.00
_cell.angle_gamma   90.00
#
_symmetry.space_group_name_H-M   'P 1'
#
loop_
_entity.id
_entity.type
_entity.pdbx_description
1 polymer ?
#
loop_
_entity_poly.entity_id
_entity_poly.type
_entity_poly.pdbx_seq_one_letter_code
_entity_poly.pdbx_strand_id
1 'polypeptide(L)'
;KESIEPTDDLTLLVKSMVNIRASKETDIAKTIEKATDLFHEKNVTRHLILITDALPTVGEDPTKDTLKAVEIANKSGITISVVGIDIDDKGRDLAEKIIELGKGRLYIVKDLKEMDRIILEDYYRLSA
;
A
#
# COMPACT_ATOMS: atom_id res chain seq x y z
N LYS A 1 -14.03 -0.46 -5.75
CA LYS A 1 -14.19 -0.95 -4.36
C LYS A 1 -14.49 0.25 -3.49
N GLU A 2 -15.19 0.03 -2.37
CA GLU A 2 -15.45 1.06 -1.36
C GLU A 2 -14.12 1.50 -0.71
N SER A 3 -14.02 2.78 -0.37
CA SER A 3 -12.86 3.39 0.28
C SER A 3 -13.34 4.21 1.47
N ILE A 4 -12.57 4.23 2.54
CA ILE A 4 -12.88 5.01 3.74
C ILE A 4 -11.95 6.22 3.74
N GLU A 5 -12.51 7.40 3.96
CA GLU A 5 -11.72 8.62 4.19
C GLU A 5 -10.92 8.49 5.50
N PRO A 6 -9.78 9.18 5.64
CA PRO A 6 -9.07 9.26 6.92
C PRO A 6 -10.01 9.66 8.06
N THR A 7 -10.03 8.86 9.13
CA THR A 7 -10.98 9.03 10.24
C THR A 7 -10.40 8.50 11.56
N ASP A 8 -10.86 9.06 12.67
CA ASP A 8 -10.64 8.60 14.03
C ASP A 8 -11.75 7.64 14.54
N ASP A 9 -12.77 7.36 13.72
CA ASP A 9 -13.83 6.41 14.04
C ASP A 9 -13.32 4.96 13.96
N LEU A 10 -12.79 4.49 15.10
CA LEU A 10 -12.33 3.12 15.26
C LEU A 10 -13.42 2.09 14.96
N THR A 11 -14.68 2.39 15.26
CA THR A 11 -15.79 1.44 15.04
C THR A 11 -16.03 1.25 13.54
N LEU A 12 -15.99 2.34 12.77
CA LEU A 12 -16.10 2.30 11.31
C LEU A 12 -14.95 1.51 10.69
N LEU A 13 -13.71 1.76 11.14
CA LEU A 13 -12.52 1.07 10.63
C LEU A 13 -12.60 -0.45 10.89
N VAL A 14 -12.88 -0.86 12.13
CA VAL A 14 -12.98 -2.29 12.50
C VAL A 14 -14.10 -2.98 11.73
N LYS A 15 -15.29 -2.37 11.66
CA LYS A 15 -16.43 -2.93 10.90
C LYS A 15 -16.07 -3.10 9.43
N SER A 16 -15.41 -2.12 8.85
CA SER A 16 -15.03 -2.17 7.43
C SER A 16 -14.00 -3.25 7.17
N MET A 17 -12.96 -3.36 8.01
CA MET A 17 -11.94 -4.41 7.89
C MET A 17 -12.53 -5.82 7.95
N VAL A 18 -13.46 -6.09 8.88
CA VAL A 18 -14.12 -7.40 9.04
C VAL A 18 -15.01 -7.76 7.83
N ASN A 19 -15.53 -6.76 7.12
CA ASN A 19 -16.39 -6.95 5.96
C ASN A 19 -15.61 -7.11 4.64
N ILE A 20 -14.29 -6.89 4.62
CA ILE A 20 -13.48 -7.07 3.41
C ILE A 20 -13.62 -8.51 2.92
N ARG A 21 -13.77 -8.66 1.60
CA ARG A 21 -13.79 -9.95 0.91
C ARG A 21 -12.73 -9.93 -0.18
N ALA A 22 -12.01 -11.04 -0.32
CA ALA A 22 -11.07 -11.22 -1.41
C ALA A 22 -11.79 -11.12 -2.76
N SER A 23 -11.17 -10.42 -3.71
CA SER A 23 -11.60 -10.38 -5.11
C SER A 23 -10.64 -11.17 -5.98
N LYS A 24 -11.04 -11.51 -7.20
CA LYS A 24 -10.25 -12.33 -8.12
C LYS A 24 -9.03 -11.62 -8.73
N GLU A 25 -8.93 -10.30 -8.57
CA GLU A 25 -7.95 -9.46 -9.25
C GLU A 25 -7.25 -8.50 -8.29
N THR A 26 -5.98 -8.21 -8.60
CA THR A 26 -5.10 -7.31 -7.85
C THR A 26 -4.76 -6.11 -8.74
N ASP A 27 -5.46 -5.00 -8.52
CA ASP A 27 -5.25 -3.73 -9.23
C ASP A 27 -4.57 -2.72 -8.27
N ILE A 28 -3.24 -2.78 -8.23
CA ILE A 28 -2.41 -1.95 -7.34
C ILE A 28 -2.40 -0.51 -7.85
N ALA A 29 -2.31 -0.29 -9.16
CA ALA A 29 -2.28 1.04 -9.76
C ALA A 29 -3.51 1.85 -9.33
N LYS A 30 -4.72 1.29 -9.49
CA LYS A 30 -5.96 1.94 -9.08
C LYS A 30 -6.07 2.14 -7.57
N THR A 31 -5.46 1.25 -6.78
CA THR A 31 -5.40 1.40 -5.32
C THR A 31 -4.56 2.61 -4.93
N ILE A 32 -3.40 2.81 -5.58
CA ILE A 32 -2.52 3.96 -5.35
C ILE A 32 -3.19 5.26 -5.81
N GLU A 33 -3.84 5.25 -6.98
CA GLU A 33 -4.61 6.40 -7.47
C GLU A 33 -5.70 6.79 -6.47
N LYS A 34 -6.50 5.81 -6.02
CA LYS A 34 -7.57 6.08 -5.06
C LYS A 34 -7.02 6.56 -3.72
N ALA A 35 -5.93 5.99 -3.23
CA ALA A 35 -5.27 6.45 -2.00
C ALA A 35 -4.76 7.89 -2.15
N THR A 36 -4.25 8.26 -3.33
CA THR A 36 -3.81 9.62 -3.64
C THR A 36 -4.96 10.62 -3.53
N ASP A 37 -6.16 10.25 -4.02
CA ASP A 37 -7.36 11.08 -3.89
C ASP A 37 -7.80 11.28 -2.43
N LEU A 38 -7.65 10.26 -1.58
CA LEU A 38 -7.99 10.31 -0.15
C LEU A 38 -7.02 11.19 0.65
N PHE A 39 -5.78 11.37 0.17
CA PHE A 39 -4.78 12.24 0.79
C PHE A 39 -4.94 13.72 0.40
N HIS A 40 -6.14 14.27 0.60
CA HIS A 40 -6.47 15.65 0.21
C HIS A 40 -5.82 16.75 1.07
N GLU A 41 -5.40 16.44 2.30
CA GLU A 41 -4.77 17.41 3.20
C GLU A 41 -3.27 17.58 2.90
N LYS A 42 -2.82 18.83 2.75
CA LYS A 42 -1.44 19.14 2.34
C LYS A 42 -0.42 19.23 3.48
N ASN A 43 -0.87 19.44 4.71
CA ASN A 43 -0.01 19.69 5.88
C ASN A 43 0.03 18.51 6.86
N VAL A 44 -0.15 17.30 6.34
CA VAL A 44 -0.08 16.06 7.13
C VAL A 44 0.91 15.09 6.49
N THR A 45 1.42 14.16 7.30
CA THR A 45 2.21 13.04 6.80
C THR A 45 1.32 12.16 5.93
N ARG A 46 1.67 12.01 4.65
CA ARG A 46 0.95 11.17 3.70
C ARG A 46 1.79 9.95 3.39
N HIS A 47 1.36 8.82 3.94
CA HIS A 47 2.08 7.57 3.84
C HIS A 47 1.11 6.43 3.54
N LEU A 48 1.43 5.65 2.52
CA LEU A 48 0.65 4.49 2.09
C LEU A 48 1.43 3.22 2.40
N ILE A 49 0.79 2.29 3.11
CA ILE A 49 1.30 0.93 3.30
C ILE A 49 0.50 -0.01 2.40
N LEU A 50 1.17 -0.62 1.42
CA LEU A 50 0.58 -1.63 0.53
C LEU A 50 0.84 -3.02 1.11
N ILE A 51 -0.22 -3.73 1.49
CA ILE A 51 -0.14 -5.12 1.94
C ILE A 51 -0.61 -6.02 0.79
N THR A 52 0.27 -6.89 0.27
CA THR A 52 -0.06 -7.75 -0.88
C THR A 52 0.65 -9.10 -0.81
N ASP A 53 -0.04 -10.14 -1.27
CA ASP A 53 0.48 -11.50 -1.46
C ASP A 53 0.80 -11.84 -2.92
N ALA A 54 0.41 -10.95 -3.84
CA ALA A 54 0.51 -11.19 -5.27
C ALA A 54 0.98 -9.96 -6.05
N LEU A 55 1.42 -10.22 -7.27
CA LEU A 55 1.70 -9.23 -8.30
C LEU A 55 0.41 -8.59 -8.84
N PRO A 56 0.45 -7.36 -9.38
CA PRO A 56 -0.70 -6.77 -10.06
C PRO A 56 -1.06 -7.60 -11.31
N THR A 57 -2.35 -7.83 -11.52
CA THR A 57 -2.87 -8.71 -12.60
C THR A 57 -3.78 -8.00 -13.60
N VAL A 58 -4.08 -6.72 -13.38
CA VAL A 58 -5.07 -5.95 -14.16
C VAL A 58 -4.38 -4.87 -14.99
N GLY A 59 -4.75 -4.77 -16.27
CA GLY A 59 -4.18 -3.81 -17.23
C GLY A 59 -3.47 -4.49 -18.41
N GLU A 60 -3.02 -3.70 -19.38
CA GLU A 60 -2.19 -4.20 -20.50
C GLU A 60 -0.75 -4.47 -20.07
N ASP A 61 -0.20 -3.62 -19.20
CA ASP A 61 1.10 -3.82 -18.52
C ASP A 61 0.97 -3.46 -17.03
N PRO A 62 0.40 -4.37 -16.21
CA PRO A 62 0.06 -4.11 -14.81
C PRO A 62 1.23 -3.63 -13.95
N THR A 63 2.44 -4.11 -14.29
CA THR A 63 3.67 -3.71 -13.59
C THR A 63 4.04 -2.28 -13.92
N LYS A 64 4.06 -1.91 -15.20
CA LYS A 64 4.38 -0.55 -15.63
C LYS A 64 3.37 0.47 -15.14
N ASP A 65 2.08 0.12 -15.18
CA ASP A 65 1.01 0.98 -14.69
C ASP A 65 1.14 1.23 -13.18
N THR A 66 1.49 0.19 -12.41
CA THR A 66 1.79 0.31 -10.98
C THR A 66 2.95 1.27 -10.72
N LEU A 67 4.08 1.10 -11.41
CA LEU A 67 5.24 1.98 -11.23
C LEU A 67 4.94 3.44 -11.59
N LYS A 68 4.15 3.66 -12.65
CA LYS A 68 3.69 5.00 -13.03
C LYS A 68 2.82 5.64 -11.95
N ALA A 69 1.89 4.89 -11.35
CA ALA A 69 1.06 5.37 -10.25
C ALA A 69 1.91 5.75 -9.02
N VAL A 70 2.94 4.94 -8.69
CA VAL A 70 3.90 5.24 -7.62
C VAL A 70 4.63 6.56 -7.85
N GLU A 71 5.14 6.80 -9.08
CA GLU A 71 5.82 8.06 -9.39
C GLU A 71 4.91 9.28 -9.20
N ILE A 72 3.64 9.17 -9.62
CA ILE A 72 2.65 10.24 -9.49
C ILE A 72 2.35 10.51 -8.00
N ALA A 73 2.17 9.46 -7.21
CA ALA A 73 1.93 9.57 -5.78
C ALA A 73 3.13 10.21 -5.05
N ASN A 74 4.36 9.77 -5.37
CA ASN A 74 5.57 10.34 -4.78
C ASN A 74 5.77 11.82 -5.16
N LYS A 75 5.52 12.20 -6.43
CA LYS A 75 5.53 13.62 -6.85
C LYS A 75 4.52 14.47 -6.09
N SER A 76 3.44 13.85 -5.63
CA SER A 76 2.43 14.48 -4.77
C SER A 76 2.83 14.53 -3.30
N GLY A 77 3.99 13.99 -2.93
CA GLY A 77 4.50 13.93 -1.55
C GLY A 77 3.96 12.78 -0.72
N ILE A 78 3.46 11.71 -1.36
CA ILE A 78 3.00 10.49 -0.70
C ILE A 78 4.13 9.47 -0.75
N THR A 79 4.55 9.00 0.42
CA THR A 79 5.53 7.90 0.52
C THR A 79 4.82 6.55 0.53
N ILE A 80 5.45 5.51 -0.03
CA ILE A 80 4.82 4.18 -0.18
C ILE A 80 5.74 3.08 0.35
N SER A 81 5.30 2.41 1.41
CA SER A 81 5.89 1.17 1.91
C SER A 81 5.12 -0.05 1.39
N VAL A 82 5.81 -1.18 1.24
CA VAL A 82 5.22 -2.44 0.80
C VAL A 82 5.48 -3.52 1.84
N VAL A 83 4.42 -4.23 2.21
CA VAL A 83 4.46 -5.43 3.04
C VAL A 83 4.04 -6.61 2.19
N GLY A 84 5.03 -7.39 1.75
CA GLY A 84 4.83 -8.59 0.94
C GLY A 84 4.56 -9.81 1.81
N ILE A 85 3.45 -10.51 1.56
CA ILE A 85 3.09 -11.76 2.23
C ILE A 85 3.39 -12.92 1.29
N ASP A 86 4.32 -13.80 1.63
CA ASP A 86 4.61 -15.01 0.83
C ASP A 86 4.86 -14.74 -0.68
N ILE A 87 5.45 -13.58 -1.01
CA ILE A 87 5.70 -13.19 -2.40
C ILE A 87 6.89 -13.95 -3.00
N ASP A 88 6.82 -14.23 -4.29
CA ASP A 88 7.92 -14.83 -5.06
C ASP A 88 8.99 -13.80 -5.46
N ASP A 89 10.06 -14.26 -6.12
CA ASP A 89 11.17 -13.40 -6.54
C ASP A 89 10.70 -12.27 -7.48
N LYS A 90 9.71 -12.54 -8.35
CA LYS A 90 9.15 -11.51 -9.24
C LYS A 90 8.35 -10.46 -8.46
N GLY A 91 7.54 -10.91 -7.50
CA GLY A 91 6.86 -10.07 -6.51
C GLY A 91 7.82 -9.16 -5.78
N ARG A 92 8.94 -9.72 -5.34
CA ARG A 92 9.99 -8.99 -4.65
C ARG A 92 10.65 -7.93 -5.54
N ASP A 93 11.05 -8.28 -6.76
CA ASP A 93 11.67 -7.35 -7.70
C ASP A 93 10.76 -6.15 -8.01
N LEU A 94 9.44 -6.38 -8.11
CA LEU A 94 8.48 -5.31 -8.28
C LEU A 94 8.36 -4.46 -7.01
N ALA A 95 8.25 -5.09 -5.85
CA ALA A 95 8.14 -4.39 -4.58
C ALA A 95 9.37 -3.50 -4.29
N GLU A 96 10.57 -3.97 -4.63
CA GLU A 96 11.81 -3.20 -4.55
C GLU A 96 11.77 -1.95 -5.43
N LYS A 97 11.28 -2.05 -6.66
CA LYS A 97 11.09 -0.88 -7.55
C LYS A 97 10.03 0.09 -7.01
N ILE A 98 8.95 -0.43 -6.45
CA ILE A 98 7.90 0.40 -5.83
C ILE A 98 8.48 1.23 -4.70
N ILE A 99 9.25 0.64 -3.78
CA ILE A 99 9.77 1.39 -2.63
C ILE A 99 10.88 2.38 -3.04
N GLU A 100 11.67 2.07 -4.08
CA GLU A 100 12.70 2.96 -4.59
C GLU A 100 12.11 4.25 -5.17
N LEU A 101 11.03 4.10 -5.97
CA LEU A 101 10.27 5.21 -6.54
C LEU A 101 9.41 5.92 -5.50
N GLY A 102 8.80 5.17 -4.59
CA GLY A 102 7.86 5.64 -3.56
C GLY A 102 8.50 6.15 -2.28
N LYS A 103 9.82 6.04 -2.13
CA LYS A 103 10.59 6.51 -0.95
C LYS A 103 10.10 5.93 0.39
N GLY A 104 9.56 4.71 0.37
CA GLY A 104 9.19 3.96 1.58
C GLY A 104 10.09 2.75 1.82
N ARG A 105 9.53 1.70 2.41
CA ARG A 105 10.27 0.52 2.86
C ARG A 105 9.62 -0.78 2.42
N LEU A 106 10.43 -1.80 2.25
CA LEU A 106 9.98 -3.14 1.91
C LEU A 106 10.11 -4.05 3.14
N TYR A 107 9.00 -4.71 3.48
CA TYR A 107 8.95 -5.73 4.50
C TYR A 107 8.46 -7.04 3.88
N ILE A 108 9.18 -8.13 4.10
CA ILE A 108 8.78 -9.45 3.62
C ILE A 108 8.36 -10.29 4.83
N VAL A 109 7.09 -10.66 4.85
CA VAL A 109 6.46 -11.37 5.96
C VAL A 109 6.31 -12.85 5.61
N LYS A 110 6.97 -13.70 6.39
CA LYS A 110 6.83 -15.16 6.31
C LYS A 110 5.83 -15.72 7.32
N ASP A 111 5.65 -15.04 8.46
CA ASP A 111 4.65 -15.38 9.48
C ASP A 111 3.73 -14.17 9.70
N LEU A 112 2.44 -14.34 9.41
CA LEU A 112 1.43 -13.30 9.57
C LEU A 112 1.31 -12.80 11.02
N LYS A 113 1.78 -13.56 12.01
CA LYS A 113 1.82 -13.13 13.41
C LYS A 113 2.78 -11.97 13.67
N GLU A 114 3.68 -11.66 12.74
CA GLU A 114 4.61 -10.53 12.86
C GLU A 114 4.11 -9.26 12.15
N MET A 115 2.96 -9.34 11.46
CA MET A 115 2.41 -8.26 10.65
C MET A 115 2.12 -7.00 11.47
N ASP A 116 1.56 -7.17 12.67
CA ASP A 116 1.24 -6.09 13.59
C ASP A 116 2.48 -5.28 13.99
N ARG A 117 3.56 -5.99 14.36
CA ARG A 117 4.85 -5.38 14.70
C ARG A 117 5.43 -4.60 13.55
N ILE A 118 5.35 -5.14 12.33
CA ILE A 118 5.91 -4.51 11.12
C ILE A 118 5.16 -3.22 10.77
N ILE A 119 3.82 -3.23 10.81
CA ILE A 119 3.01 -2.04 10.55
C ILE A 119 3.32 -0.95 11.58
N LEU A 120 3.41 -1.32 12.87
CA LEU A 120 3.75 -0.37 13.94
C LEU A 120 5.16 0.18 13.78
N GLU A 121 6.14 -0.66 13.43
CA GLU A 121 7.51 -0.24 13.20
C GLU A 121 7.59 0.81 12.07
N ASP A 122 6.88 0.57 10.96
CA ASP A 122 6.87 1.51 9.84
C ASP A 122 6.24 2.85 10.23
N TYR A 123 5.11 2.82 10.95
CA TYR A 123 4.41 3.99 11.45
C TYR A 123 5.28 4.85 12.37
N TYR A 124 5.94 4.25 13.37
CA TYR A 124 6.76 5.00 14.32
C TYR A 124 7.98 5.63 13.67
N ARG A 125 8.55 5.01 12.64
CA ARG A 125 9.70 5.56 11.90
C ARG A 125 9.35 6.75 11.00
N LEU A 126 8.08 7.07 10.81
CA LEU A 126 7.64 8.29 10.11
C LEU A 126 7.36 9.44 11.09
N SER A 127 7.13 9.11 12.35
CA SER A 127 6.80 10.05 13.43
C SER A 127 8.03 10.46 14.26
N ALA A 128 9.20 9.89 13.95
CA ALA A 128 10.49 10.14 14.59
C ALA A 128 11.33 11.11 13.75
#